data_AF-T1B9E7-F1
#
_entry.id   AF-T1B9E7-F1
#
_cell.length_a   1.000
_cell.length_b   1.000
_cell.length_c   1.000
_cell.angle_alpha   90.00
_cell.angle_beta   90.00
_cell.angle_gamma   90.00
#
_symmetry.space_group_name_H-M   'P 1'
#
loop_
_entity.id
_entity.type
_entity.pdbx_description
1 polymer ?
#
loop_
_entity_poly.entity_id
_entity_poly.type
_entity_poly.pdbx_seq_one_letter_code
_entity_poly.pdbx_strand_id
1 'polypeptide(L)'
;MRAALAGAQSPYARVRDELDWLRSYCALMCERQPGRLQVTIAADDTAEVARMPRLLLQPLVENAFRHGLADGRGTLSVTLNSVAGDLHCTVSDNGSGYLAGREGVGLTNVRERLRLLYGARATLNIAARPEGGTQVSVWLPLEPADA
;
A
#
# COMPACT_ATOMS: atom_id res chain seq x y z
N MET A 1 -16.42 -20.96 -22.01
CA MET A 1 -17.06 -19.91 -21.18
C MET A 1 -17.07 -20.43 -19.75
N ARG A 2 -16.10 -20.02 -18.92
CA ARG A 2 -15.86 -20.64 -17.60
C ARG A 2 -16.56 -19.81 -16.53
N ALA A 3 -17.65 -20.36 -15.99
CA ALA A 3 -18.36 -19.81 -14.86
C ALA A 3 -17.47 -19.87 -13.61
N ALA A 4 -17.24 -18.71 -12.99
CA ALA A 4 -16.73 -18.60 -11.62
C ALA A 4 -17.43 -17.40 -10.95
N LEU A 5 -18.74 -17.55 -10.73
CA LEU A 5 -19.46 -16.78 -9.72
C LEU A 5 -19.10 -17.35 -8.34
N ALA A 6 -17.86 -17.14 -7.91
CA ALA A 6 -17.57 -17.10 -6.48
C ALA A 6 -17.99 -15.70 -6.03
N GLY A 7 -18.89 -15.59 -5.05
CA GLY A 7 -19.53 -14.34 -4.62
C GLY A 7 -18.60 -13.14 -4.74
N ALA A 8 -18.85 -12.29 -5.75
CA ALA A 8 -17.93 -11.23 -6.13
C ALA A 8 -17.89 -10.21 -4.99
N GLN A 9 -16.85 -10.28 -4.15
CA GLN A 9 -16.56 -9.22 -3.20
C GLN A 9 -16.36 -7.93 -3.98
N SER A 10 -16.85 -6.82 -3.44
CA SER A 10 -16.70 -5.50 -4.04
C SER A 10 -15.24 -5.27 -4.46
N PRO A 11 -14.96 -4.71 -5.66
CA PRO A 11 -13.58 -4.38 -6.05
C PRO A 11 -12.97 -3.26 -5.17
N TYR A 12 -13.78 -2.63 -4.32
CA TYR A 12 -13.39 -1.59 -3.37
C TYR A 12 -13.43 -2.07 -1.92
N ALA A 13 -12.55 -1.52 -1.08
CA ALA A 13 -12.55 -1.60 0.38
C ALA A 13 -12.57 -0.19 0.97
N ARG A 14 -12.98 -0.07 2.24
CA ARG A 14 -12.79 1.16 2.99
C ARG A 14 -11.32 1.31 3.33
N VAL A 15 -10.80 2.53 3.31
CA VAL A 15 -9.40 2.80 3.68
C VAL A 15 -9.09 2.25 5.07
N ARG A 16 -10.00 2.45 6.03
CA ARG A 16 -9.88 1.90 7.39
C ARG A 16 -9.66 0.39 7.42
N ASP A 17 -10.32 -0.39 6.56
CA ASP A 17 -10.24 -1.86 6.58
C ASP A 17 -8.84 -2.31 6.15
N GLU A 18 -8.27 -1.65 5.13
CA GLU A 18 -6.89 -1.88 4.70
C GLU A 18 -5.91 -1.45 5.80
N LEU A 19 -6.12 -0.30 6.45
CA LEU A 19 -5.25 0.17 7.53
C LEU A 19 -5.29 -0.74 8.76
N ASP A 20 -6.45 -1.26 9.14
CA ASP A 20 -6.59 -2.18 10.28
C ASP A 20 -5.88 -3.50 10.02
N TRP A 21 -5.97 -4.01 8.79
CA TRP A 21 -5.17 -5.16 8.37
C TRP A 21 -3.67 -4.85 8.46
N LEU A 22 -3.24 -3.70 7.93
CA LEU A 22 -1.83 -3.28 7.99
C LEU A 22 -1.33 -3.15 9.43
N ARG A 23 -2.09 -2.52 10.32
CA ARG A 23 -1.75 -2.35 11.74
C ARG A 23 -1.53 -3.71 12.39
N SER A 24 -2.43 -4.67 12.15
CA SER A 24 -2.34 -6.03 12.68
C SER A 24 -1.12 -6.78 12.13
N TYR A 25 -0.91 -6.72 10.82
CA TYR A 25 0.22 -7.36 10.15
C TYR A 25 1.56 -6.77 10.61
N CYS A 26 1.67 -5.44 10.68
CA CYS A 26 2.89 -4.76 11.10
C CYS A 26 3.21 -5.03 12.57
N ALA A 27 2.20 -5.09 13.45
CA ALA A 27 2.39 -5.46 14.85
C ALA A 27 3.04 -6.84 14.98
N LEU A 28 2.52 -7.85 14.25
CA LEU A 28 3.10 -9.20 14.22
C LEU A 28 4.56 -9.19 13.73
N MET A 29 4.87 -8.38 12.72
CA MET A 29 6.24 -8.27 12.20
C MET A 29 7.19 -7.60 13.20
N CYS A 30 6.73 -6.57 13.91
CA CYS A 30 7.48 -5.92 14.98
C CYS A 30 7.73 -6.85 16.18
N GLU A 31 6.73 -7.65 16.59
CA GLU A 31 6.88 -8.62 17.68
C GLU A 31 7.96 -9.67 17.40
N ARG A 32 8.09 -10.10 16.14
CA ARG A 32 9.13 -11.04 15.72
C ARG A 32 10.53 -10.45 15.81
N GLN A 33 10.67 -9.12 15.76
CA GLN A 33 11.97 -8.42 15.78
C GLN A 33 11.96 -7.22 16.74
N PRO A 34 11.86 -7.47 18.06
CA PRO A 34 11.71 -6.42 19.06
C PRO A 34 12.85 -5.40 19.00
N GLY A 35 12.50 -4.11 18.98
CA GLY A 35 13.47 -3.00 18.99
C GLY A 35 14.24 -2.78 17.68
N ARG A 36 14.02 -3.62 16.65
CA ARG A 36 14.72 -3.51 15.36
C ARG A 36 13.84 -2.94 14.25
N LEU A 37 12.52 -3.15 14.33
CA LEU A 37 11.54 -2.65 13.37
C LEU A 37 10.67 -1.57 14.01
N GLN A 38 10.52 -0.46 13.31
CA GLN A 38 9.58 0.60 13.66
C GLN A 38 8.61 0.82 12.50
N VAL A 39 7.32 0.92 12.80
CA VAL A 39 6.30 1.12 11.79
C VAL A 39 5.41 2.28 12.20
N THR A 40 5.22 3.22 11.27
CA THR A 40 4.29 4.35 11.43
C THR A 40 3.21 4.23 10.37
N ILE A 41 1.95 4.31 10.79
CA ILE A 41 0.78 4.31 9.89
C ILE A 41 -0.06 5.53 10.26
N ALA A 42 -0.27 6.42 9.29
CA ALA A 42 -1.07 7.62 9.47
C ALA A 42 -1.99 7.86 8.27
N ALA A 43 -3.18 8.35 8.54
CA ALA A 43 -4.10 8.84 7.53
C ALA A 43 -4.73 10.13 8.05
N ASP A 44 -5.04 11.08 7.16
CA ASP A 44 -5.93 12.17 7.54
C ASP A 44 -7.39 11.70 7.62
N ASP A 45 -8.22 12.47 8.34
CA ASP A 45 -9.63 12.14 8.59
C ASP A 45 -10.43 11.89 7.30
N THR A 46 -10.07 12.61 6.22
CA THR A 46 -10.76 12.52 4.94
C THR A 46 -10.38 11.23 4.20
N ALA A 47 -9.10 10.86 4.23
CA ALA A 47 -8.60 9.62 3.67
C ALA A 47 -9.14 8.40 4.43
N GLU A 48 -9.26 8.47 5.76
CA GLU A 48 -9.69 7.33 6.58
C GLU A 48 -11.16 6.88 6.33
N VAL A 49 -12.00 7.81 5.88
CA VAL A 49 -13.41 7.54 5.49
C VAL A 49 -13.61 7.30 4.00
N ALA A 50 -12.55 7.35 3.20
CA ALA A 50 -12.61 7.09 1.77
C ALA A 50 -12.72 5.58 1.46
N ARG A 51 -12.98 5.27 0.19
CA ARG A 51 -12.79 3.94 -0.39
C ARG A 51 -11.59 3.92 -1.31
N MET A 52 -11.03 2.74 -1.50
CA MET A 52 -9.93 2.46 -2.42
C MET A 52 -10.07 1.05 -3.01
N PRO A 53 -9.31 0.70 -4.06
CA PRO A 53 -9.25 -0.68 -4.53
C PRO A 53 -8.85 -1.62 -3.40
N ARG A 54 -9.52 -2.77 -3.32
CA ARG A 54 -9.08 -3.83 -2.40
C ARG A 54 -7.67 -4.27 -2.72
N LEU A 55 -6.95 -4.69 -1.68
CA LEU A 55 -5.59 -5.21 -1.76
C LEU A 55 -4.65 -4.21 -2.44
N LEU A 56 -4.84 -2.92 -2.17
CA LEU A 56 -3.98 -1.87 -2.69
C LEU A 56 -2.71 -1.77 -1.84
N LEU A 57 -2.86 -1.67 -0.51
CA LEU A 57 -1.72 -1.40 0.38
C LEU A 57 -1.00 -2.66 0.83
N GLN A 58 -1.73 -3.78 1.01
CA GLN A 58 -1.16 -5.04 1.45
C GLN A 58 0.07 -5.47 0.62
N PRO A 59 0.02 -5.52 -0.74
CA PRO A 59 1.19 -5.92 -1.52
C PRO A 59 2.36 -4.95 -1.38
N LEU A 60 2.11 -3.66 -1.16
CA LEU A 60 3.15 -2.65 -1.00
C LEU A 60 3.91 -2.86 0.30
N VAL A 61 3.17 -3.06 1.39
CA VAL A 61 3.74 -3.29 2.72
C VAL A 61 4.42 -4.65 2.81
N GLU A 62 3.83 -5.70 2.26
CA GLU A 62 4.48 -7.01 2.17
C GLU A 62 5.80 -6.94 1.41
N ASN A 63 5.87 -6.17 0.32
CA ASN A 63 7.10 -5.98 -0.43
C ASN A 63 8.15 -5.21 0.38
N ALA A 64 7.75 -4.19 1.13
CA ALA A 64 8.67 -3.45 1.99
C ALA A 64 9.32 -4.37 3.04
N PHE A 65 8.56 -5.26 3.69
CA PHE A 65 9.13 -6.24 4.61
C PHE A 65 9.96 -7.32 3.94
N ARG A 66 9.48 -7.87 2.81
CA ARG A 66 10.15 -8.99 2.12
C ARG A 66 11.46 -8.59 1.45
N HIS A 67 11.52 -7.37 0.91
CA HIS A 67 12.62 -6.91 0.08
C HIS A 67 13.41 -5.78 0.74
N GLY A 68 12.72 -4.73 1.21
CA GLY A 68 13.38 -3.59 1.85
C GLY A 68 14.01 -3.99 3.19
N LEU A 69 13.19 -4.51 4.10
CA LEU A 69 13.50 -4.82 5.50
C LEU A 69 13.77 -6.31 5.73
N ALA A 70 14.31 -7.01 4.71
CA ALA A 70 14.50 -8.46 4.73
C ALA A 70 15.44 -8.96 5.84
N ASP A 71 16.39 -8.11 6.26
CA ASP A 71 17.29 -8.35 7.38
C ASP A 71 16.66 -8.09 8.75
N GLY A 72 15.40 -7.64 8.75
CA GLY A 72 14.59 -7.51 9.94
C GLY A 72 14.82 -6.27 10.78
N ARG A 73 15.39 -5.22 10.19
CA ARG A 73 15.60 -3.94 10.87
C ARG A 73 15.20 -2.80 9.96
N GLY A 74 14.91 -1.66 10.59
CA GLY A 74 14.62 -0.40 9.90
C GLY A 74 13.23 0.13 10.21
N THR A 75 12.79 1.04 9.36
CA THR A 75 11.56 1.80 9.52
C THR A 75 10.67 1.61 8.30
N LEU A 76 9.38 1.39 8.54
CA LEU A 76 8.34 1.46 7.52
C LEU A 76 7.40 2.62 7.86
N SER A 77 7.05 3.43 6.86
CA SER A 77 6.05 4.48 6.98
C SER A 77 4.96 4.25 5.94
N VAL A 78 3.70 4.32 6.38
CA VAL A 78 2.52 4.29 5.53
C VAL A 78 1.73 5.56 5.80
N THR A 79 1.56 6.41 4.78
CA THR A 79 0.79 7.64 4.90
C THR A 79 -0.29 7.71 3.83
N LEU A 80 -1.47 8.19 4.21
CA LEU A 80 -2.59 8.43 3.29
C LEU A 80 -3.12 9.84 3.51
N ASN A 81 -3.10 10.66 2.47
CA ASN A 81 -3.55 12.05 2.54
C ASN A 81 -4.53 12.35 1.42
N SER A 82 -5.56 13.13 1.73
CA SER A 82 -6.44 13.78 0.77
C SER A 82 -5.77 15.06 0.28
N VAL A 83 -5.42 15.12 -1.01
CA VAL A 83 -4.74 16.25 -1.62
C VAL A 83 -5.49 16.66 -2.88
N ALA A 84 -6.08 17.85 -2.88
CA ALA A 84 -6.74 18.45 -4.04
C ALA A 84 -7.81 17.55 -4.73
N GLY A 85 -8.51 16.72 -3.97
CA GLY A 85 -9.53 15.79 -4.50
C GLY A 85 -9.01 14.42 -4.91
N ASP A 86 -7.72 14.16 -4.70
CA ASP A 86 -7.09 12.85 -4.86
C ASP A 86 -6.67 12.25 -3.52
N LEU A 87 -6.64 10.92 -3.46
CA LEU A 87 -6.04 10.16 -2.39
C LEU A 87 -4.59 9.83 -2.75
N HIS A 88 -3.66 10.35 -1.96
CA HIS A 88 -2.23 10.08 -2.08
C HIS A 88 -1.78 9.10 -0.99
N CYS A 89 -1.47 7.87 -1.40
CA CYS A 89 -0.93 6.84 -0.53
C CYS A 89 0.58 6.73 -0.72
N THR A 90 1.36 6.75 0.35
CA THR A 90 2.80 6.53 0.32
C THR A 90 3.17 5.38 1.25
N VAL A 91 3.95 4.43 0.75
CA VAL A 91 4.60 3.38 1.54
C VAL A 91 6.09 3.55 1.35
N SER A 92 6.83 3.82 2.43
CA SER A 92 8.26 4.03 2.36
C SER A 92 9.02 3.26 3.43
N ASP A 93 10.14 2.67 3.05
CA ASP A 93 11.08 2.01 3.94
C ASP A 93 12.46 2.67 3.87
N ASN A 94 13.36 2.33 4.80
CA ASN A 94 14.78 2.74 4.79
C ASN A 94 15.72 1.55 4.62
N GLY A 95 15.23 0.45 4.05
CA GLY A 95 15.94 -0.80 3.93
C GLY A 95 16.93 -0.84 2.76
N SER A 96 17.21 -2.04 2.27
CA SER A 96 18.18 -2.27 1.18
C SER A 96 17.81 -1.64 -0.17
N GLY A 97 16.59 -1.12 -0.30
CA GLY A 97 16.12 -0.38 -1.46
C GLY A 97 15.59 -1.26 -2.59
N TYR A 98 15.04 -0.58 -3.61
CA TYR A 98 14.47 -1.22 -4.79
C TYR A 98 15.55 -1.55 -5.81
N LEU A 99 15.65 -2.83 -6.19
CA LEU A 99 16.41 -3.23 -7.37
C LEU A 99 15.57 -2.93 -8.62
N ALA A 100 15.94 -1.87 -9.33
CA ALA A 100 15.30 -1.45 -10.57
C ALA A 100 15.08 -2.62 -11.54
N GLY A 101 13.84 -2.80 -12.01
CA GLY A 101 13.48 -3.81 -13.01
C GLY A 101 12.95 -5.13 -12.47
N ARG A 102 12.82 -5.30 -11.14
CA ARG A 102 12.13 -6.45 -10.52
C ARG A 102 10.83 -6.01 -9.85
N GLU A 103 9.79 -5.76 -10.64
CA GLU A 103 8.42 -5.74 -10.10
C GLU A 103 7.96 -7.18 -9.85
N GLY A 104 7.62 -7.49 -8.59
CA GLY A 104 6.98 -8.76 -8.25
C GLY A 104 5.50 -8.78 -8.66
N VAL A 105 4.92 -9.98 -8.68
CA VAL A 105 3.50 -10.22 -9.05
C VAL A 105 2.53 -9.30 -8.29
N GLY A 106 2.83 -8.98 -7.02
CA GLY A 106 2.01 -8.08 -6.21
C GLY A 106 1.88 -6.67 -6.78
N LEU A 107 2.99 -6.04 -7.19
CA LEU A 107 2.97 -4.69 -7.77
C LEU A 107 2.35 -4.68 -9.17
N THR A 108 2.60 -5.72 -9.97
CA THR A 108 1.95 -5.89 -11.27
C THR A 108 0.43 -5.96 -11.12
N ASN A 109 -0.07 -6.74 -10.15
CA ASN A 109 -1.50 -6.85 -9.87
C ASN A 109 -2.10 -5.53 -9.40
N VAL A 110 -1.38 -4.77 -8.55
CA VAL A 110 -1.82 -3.43 -8.13
C VAL A 110 -1.91 -2.49 -9.33
N ARG A 111 -0.88 -2.45 -10.19
CA ARG A 111 -0.84 -1.59 -11.38
C ARG A 111 -1.98 -1.93 -12.35
N GLU A 112 -2.23 -3.21 -12.59
CA GLU A 112 -3.33 -3.65 -13.44
C GLU A 112 -4.69 -3.28 -12.84
N ARG A 113 -4.88 -3.46 -11.53
CA ARG A 113 -6.12 -3.07 -10.85
C ARG A 113 -6.38 -1.57 -10.92
N LEU A 114 -5.37 -0.74 -10.67
CA LEU A 114 -5.48 0.71 -10.80
C LEU A 114 -5.86 1.11 -12.23
N ARG A 115 -5.22 0.48 -13.23
CA ARG A 115 -5.55 0.71 -14.65
C ARG A 115 -6.99 0.32 -14.99
N LEU A 116 -7.48 -0.81 -14.46
CA LEU A 116 -8.84 -1.30 -14.73
C LEU A 116 -9.92 -0.41 -14.08
N LEU A 117 -9.68 0.09 -12.88
CA LEU A 117 -10.68 0.87 -12.12
C LEU A 117 -10.65 2.37 -12.43
N TYR A 118 -9.46 2.94 -12.65
CA TYR A 118 -9.28 4.39 -12.77
C TYR A 118 -8.65 4.84 -14.09
N GLY A 119 -8.10 3.91 -14.88
CA GLY A 119 -7.39 4.24 -16.12
C GLY A 119 -6.22 5.19 -15.84
N ALA A 120 -6.15 6.29 -16.59
CA ALA A 120 -5.10 7.31 -16.43
C ALA A 120 -5.26 8.20 -15.19
N ARG A 121 -6.39 8.11 -14.47
CA ARG A 121 -6.63 8.92 -13.26
C ARG A 121 -5.93 8.37 -12.01
N ALA A 122 -5.34 7.18 -12.11
CA ALA A 122 -4.51 6.63 -11.04
C ALA A 122 -3.08 6.40 -11.53
N THR A 123 -2.13 6.61 -10.63
CA THR A 123 -0.71 6.38 -10.90
C THR A 123 -0.08 5.57 -9.77
N LEU A 124 0.92 4.77 -10.12
CA LEU A 124 1.80 4.11 -9.16
C LEU A 124 3.24 4.38 -9.58
N ASN A 125 3.97 5.04 -8.70
CA ASN A 125 5.39 5.35 -8.87
C ASN A 125 6.23 4.64 -7.80
N ILE A 126 7.43 4.21 -8.18
CA ILE A 126 8.40 3.58 -7.28
C ILE A 126 9.70 4.35 -7.44
N ALA A 127 10.25 4.81 -6.32
CA ALA A 127 11.51 5.53 -6.30
C ALA A 127 12.43 4.98 -5.21
N ALA A 128 13.73 4.98 -5.47
CA ALA A 128 14.71 4.86 -4.40
C ALA A 128 14.74 6.16 -3.59
N ARG A 129 15.01 6.06 -2.29
CA ARG A 129 15.13 7.23 -1.41
C ARG A 129 16.59 7.66 -1.24
N PRO A 130 16.89 8.96 -1.17
CA PRO A 130 18.26 9.46 -0.94
C PRO A 130 18.96 8.86 0.29
N GLU A 131 18.19 8.62 1.35
CA GLU A 131 18.61 8.06 2.63
C GLU A 131 18.68 6.52 2.64
N GLY A 132 18.42 5.87 1.51
CA GLY A 132 18.26 4.42 1.40
C GLY A 132 16.82 3.95 1.51
N GLY A 133 16.53 2.76 0.99
CA GLY A 133 15.19 2.20 0.95
C GLY A 133 14.37 2.57 -0.29
N THR A 134 13.09 2.24 -0.23
CA THR A 134 12.14 2.43 -1.34
C THR A 134 10.99 3.33 -0.89
N GLN A 135 10.47 4.13 -1.82
CA GLN A 135 9.18 4.78 -1.67
C GLN A 135 8.27 4.36 -2.83
N VAL A 136 7.11 3.81 -2.50
CA VAL A 136 6.01 3.59 -3.43
C VAL A 136 4.94 4.64 -3.17
N SER A 137 4.56 5.39 -4.19
CA SER A 137 3.52 6.41 -4.13
C SER A 137 2.39 6.06 -5.10
N VAL A 138 1.16 6.05 -4.61
CA VAL A 138 -0.05 5.82 -5.38
C VAL A 138 -0.94 7.05 -5.30
N TRP A 139 -1.35 7.55 -6.47
CA TRP A 139 -2.39 8.58 -6.59
C TRP A 139 -3.62 7.94 -7.21
N LEU A 140 -4.80 8.23 -6.67
CA LEU A 140 -6.08 7.87 -7.26
C LEU A 140 -7.14 8.91 -6.87
N PRO A 141 -8.26 9.03 -7.60
CA PRO A 141 -9.34 9.92 -7.22
C PRO A 141 -9.87 9.59 -5.82
N LEU A 142 -10.08 10.62 -5.00
CA LEU A 142 -10.70 10.46 -3.69
C LEU A 142 -12.19 10.14 -3.89
N GLU A 143 -12.63 9.00 -3.35
CA GLU A 143 -14.04 8.59 -3.38
C GLU A 143 -14.50 8.31 -1.95
N PRO A 144 -15.64 8.86 -1.50
CA PRO A 144 -16.18 8.54 -0.19
C PRO A 144 -16.53 7.05 -0.11
N ALA A 145 -16.35 6.43 1.05
CA ALA A 145 -16.91 5.10 1.28
C ALA A 145 -18.44 5.21 1.29
N ASP A 146 -19.11 4.40 0.46
CA ASP A 146 -20.57 4.30 0.52
C ASP A 146 -20.97 3.89 1.96
N ALA A 147 -21.99 4.58 2.50
CA ALA A 147 -22.47 4.43 3.88
C ALA A 147 -22.91 2.99 4.17
#